data_AF-A0A2V5IAI3-F1
#
_entry.id   AF-A0A2V5IAI3-F1
#
_cell.length_a   1.000
_cell.length_b   1.000
_cell.length_c   1.000
_cell.angle_alpha   90.00
_cell.angle_beta   90.00
_cell.angle_gamma   90.00
#
_symmetry.space_group_name_H-M   'P 1'
#
loop_
_entity.id
_entity.type
_entity.pdbx_description
1 polymer ?
#
loop_
_entity_poly.entity_id
_entity_poly.type
_entity_poly.pdbx_seq_one_letter_code
_entity_poly.pdbx_strand_id
1 'polypeptide(L)'
;GGSRSWERRFEDSVQKPRAEVGFARVAEAEKAALMELLRGMLAFRPAERSTAREVLESRWMEGWGMPALKESWRVSGTRVERN
;
A
#
# COMPACT_ATOMS: atom_id res chain seq x y z
N GLY A 1 -14.14 -21.75 13.67
CA GLY A 1 -13.59 -20.47 14.14
C GLY A 1 -13.76 -19.45 13.04
N GLY A 2 -14.51 -18.37 13.29
CA GLY A 2 -14.81 -17.37 12.26
C GLY A 2 -13.53 -16.77 11.71
N SER A 3 -13.33 -16.85 10.39
CA SER A 3 -12.25 -16.14 9.72
C SER A 3 -12.35 -14.65 10.08
N ARG A 4 -11.32 -14.08 10.70
CA ARG A 4 -11.25 -12.63 10.91
C ARG A 4 -11.26 -11.95 9.53
N SER A 5 -12.10 -10.94 9.35
CA SER A 5 -12.14 -10.18 8.10
C SER A 5 -10.78 -9.60 7.77
N TRP A 6 -10.56 -9.37 6.47
CA TRP A 6 -9.32 -8.81 5.95
C TRP A 6 -9.01 -7.45 6.56
N GLU A 7 -10.03 -6.63 6.79
CA GLU A 7 -9.95 -5.31 7.42
C GLU A 7 -9.46 -5.42 8.87
N ARG A 8 -9.96 -6.42 9.61
CA ARG A 8 -9.54 -6.65 11.00
C ARG A 8 -8.09 -7.10 11.07
N ARG A 9 -7.64 -7.95 10.13
CA ARG A 9 -6.23 -8.33 10.03
C ARG A 9 -5.34 -7.13 9.73
N PHE A 10 -5.74 -6.24 8.83
CA PHE A 10 -4.98 -5.01 8.57
C PHE A 10 -4.88 -4.13 9.81
N GLU A 11 -5.97 -3.98 10.56
CA GLU A 11 -5.95 -3.21 11.81
C GLU A 11 -4.98 -3.83 12.82
N ASP A 12 -5.11 -5.13 13.08
CA ASP A 12 -4.35 -5.84 14.10
C ASP A 12 -2.87 -6.01 13.72
N SER A 13 -2.56 -6.22 12.44
CA SER A 13 -1.21 -6.56 11.97
C SER A 13 -0.44 -5.40 11.32
N VAL A 14 -1.10 -4.28 11.01
CA VAL A 14 -0.45 -3.12 10.38
C VAL A 14 -0.70 -1.85 11.20
N GLN A 15 -1.95 -1.47 11.43
CA GLN A 15 -2.26 -0.17 12.05
C GLN A 15 -1.86 -0.11 13.52
N LYS A 16 -2.16 -1.14 14.31
CA LYS A 16 -1.77 -1.20 15.73
C LYS A 16 -0.25 -1.18 15.92
N PRO A 17 0.55 -2.06 15.28
CA PRO A 17 2.00 -2.01 15.42
C PRO A 17 2.60 -0.66 15.01
N ARG A 18 2.12 -0.05 13.93
CA ARG A 18 2.57 1.30 13.52
C ARG A 18 2.31 2.34 14.60
N ALA A 19 1.11 2.34 15.18
CA ALA A 19 0.76 3.27 16.25
C ALA A 19 1.58 3.03 17.52
N GLU A 20 1.81 1.77 17.90
CA GLU A 20 2.62 1.39 19.08
C GLU A 20 4.06 1.90 19.01
N VAL A 21 4.64 1.96 17.80
CA VAL A 21 5.98 2.52 17.57
C VAL A 21 5.96 3.99 17.09
N GLY A 22 4.83 4.69 17.23
CA GLY A 22 4.72 6.13 16.97
C GLY A 22 4.65 6.55 15.50
N PHE A 23 4.48 5.60 14.57
CA PHE A 23 4.25 5.93 13.16
C PHE A 23 2.82 6.39 12.91
N ALA A 24 2.68 7.28 11.91
CA ALA A 24 1.37 7.67 11.42
C ALA A 24 0.59 6.44 10.92
N ARG A 25 -0.69 6.39 11.29
CA ARG A 25 -1.65 5.42 10.79
C ARG A 25 -1.93 5.68 9.32
N VAL A 26 -2.21 4.62 8.57
CA VAL A 26 -2.71 4.71 7.20
C VAL A 26 -4.10 5.32 7.25
N ALA A 27 -4.35 6.37 6.45
CA ALA A 27 -5.66 7.02 6.40
C ALA A 27 -6.73 6.07 5.85
N GLU A 28 -7.99 6.23 6.26
CA GLU A 28 -9.06 5.32 5.80
C GLU A 28 -9.26 5.34 4.28
N ALA A 29 -9.08 6.50 3.63
CA ALA A 29 -9.13 6.59 2.16
C ALA A 29 -8.00 5.80 1.48
N GLU A 30 -6.77 5.92 2.00
CA GLU A 30 -5.61 5.16 1.51
C GLU A 30 -5.81 3.65 1.73
N LYS A 31 -6.25 3.28 2.93
CA LYS A 31 -6.55 1.88 3.28
C LYS A 31 -7.61 1.31 2.37
N ALA A 32 -8.74 2.00 2.15
CA ALA A 32 -9.78 1.55 1.25
C ALA A 32 -9.22 1.33 -0.16
N ALA A 33 -8.36 2.25 -0.63
CA ALA A 33 -7.69 2.14 -1.90
C ALA A 33 -6.74 0.95 -2.02
N LEU A 34 -5.94 0.72 -0.99
CA LEU A 34 -5.03 -0.43 -0.90
C LEU A 34 -5.81 -1.74 -0.92
N MET A 35 -6.93 -1.82 -0.21
CA MET A 35 -7.75 -3.04 -0.16
C MET A 35 -8.36 -3.40 -1.50
N GLU A 36 -8.78 -2.41 -2.29
CA GLU A 36 -9.26 -2.65 -3.65
C GLU A 36 -8.16 -3.15 -4.57
N LEU A 37 -6.99 -2.52 -4.53
CA LEU A 37 -5.83 -2.96 -5.30
C LEU A 37 -5.46 -4.41 -4.98
N LEU A 38 -5.35 -4.75 -3.69
CA LEU A 38 -4.96 -6.09 -3.25
C LEU A 38 -5.98 -7.16 -3.63
N ARG A 39 -7.28 -6.83 -3.66
CA ARG A 39 -8.32 -7.78 -4.12
C ARG A 39 -8.10 -8.19 -5.57
N GLY A 40 -7.74 -7.24 -6.44
CA GLY A 40 -7.41 -7.53 -7.84
C GLY A 40 -6.10 -8.31 -7.98
N MET A 41 -5.05 -7.92 -7.25
CA MET A 41 -3.74 -8.58 -7.34
C MET A 41 -3.74 -10.02 -6.79
N LEU A 42 -4.52 -10.27 -5.74
CA LEU A 42 -4.55 -11.54 -5.01
C LEU A 42 -5.76 -12.41 -5.38
N ALA A 43 -6.36 -12.17 -6.55
CA ALA A 43 -7.39 -13.05 -7.08
C ALA A 43 -6.85 -14.49 -7.21
N PHE A 44 -7.65 -15.46 -6.76
CA PHE A 44 -7.25 -16.86 -6.71
C PHE A 44 -6.93 -17.38 -8.11
N ARG A 45 -7.83 -17.12 -9.08
CA ARG A 45 -7.61 -17.48 -10.47
C ARG A 45 -6.61 -16.51 -11.10
N PRO A 46 -5.50 -16.98 -11.68
CA PRO A 46 -4.51 -16.11 -12.31
C PRO A 46 -5.10 -15.19 -13.39
N ALA A 47 -6.07 -15.67 -14.17
CA ALA A 47 -6.72 -14.90 -15.22
C ALA A 47 -7.60 -13.75 -14.70
N GLU A 48 -7.98 -13.75 -13.43
CA GLU A 48 -8.74 -12.68 -12.77
C GLU A 48 -7.83 -11.67 -12.07
N ARG A 49 -6.50 -11.88 -12.07
CA ARG A 49 -5.57 -10.97 -11.42
C ARG A 49 -5.37 -9.72 -12.25
N SER A 50 -5.27 -8.58 -11.56
CA SER A 50 -4.83 -7.34 -12.19
C SER A 50 -3.46 -7.50 -12.84
N THR A 51 -3.35 -7.01 -14.07
CA THR A 51 -2.09 -6.88 -14.79
C THR A 51 -1.20 -5.83 -14.11
N ALA A 52 0.10 -5.88 -14.39
CA ALA A 52 1.03 -4.86 -13.89
C ALA A 52 0.61 -3.44 -14.30
N ARG A 53 0.06 -3.27 -15.52
CA ARG A 53 -0.44 -1.98 -16.00
C ARG A 53 -1.60 -1.47 -15.14
N GLU A 54 -2.62 -2.30 -14.92
CA GLU A 54 -3.79 -1.92 -14.11
C GLU A 54 -3.40 -1.62 -12.66
N VAL A 55 -2.39 -2.32 -12.12
CA VAL A 55 -1.84 -2.02 -10.78
C VAL A 55 -1.22 -0.63 -10.76
N LEU A 56 -0.40 -0.29 -11.76
CA LEU A 56 0.26 1.03 -11.83
C LEU A 56 -0.74 2.18 -12.02
N GLU A 57 -1.85 1.94 -12.72
CA GLU A 57 -2.95 2.88 -12.96
C GLU A 57 -4.02 2.87 -11.84
N SER A 58 -3.81 2.09 -10.79
CA SER A 58 -4.76 2.03 -9.67
C SER A 58 -4.73 3.31 -8.84
N ARG A 59 -5.89 3.66 -8.27
CA ARG A 59 -6.03 4.81 -7.36
C ARG A 59 -5.02 4.81 -6.21
N TRP A 60 -4.60 3.64 -5.71
CA TRP A 60 -3.62 3.57 -4.64
C TRP A 60 -2.22 3.94 -5.14
N MET A 61 -1.82 3.43 -6.30
CA MET A 61 -0.54 3.77 -6.92
C MET A 61 -0.49 5.25 -7.32
N GLU A 62 -1.54 5.80 -7.92
CA GLU A 62 -1.56 7.22 -8.30
C GLU A 62 -1.57 8.16 -7.09
N GLY A 63 -2.35 7.84 -6.06
CA GLY A 63 -2.52 8.70 -4.88
C GLY A 63 -1.39 8.62 -3.87
N TRP A 64 -0.76 7.46 -3.69
CA TRP A 64 0.21 7.22 -2.61
C TRP A 64 1.49 6.54 -3.07
N GLY A 65 1.40 5.47 -3.87
CA GLY A 65 2.56 4.67 -4.28
C GLY A 65 3.59 5.44 -5.12
N MET A 66 3.15 6.05 -6.22
CA MET A 66 4.00 6.81 -7.15
C MET A 66 4.56 8.09 -6.52
N PRO A 67 3.78 8.90 -5.78
CA PRO A 67 4.33 10.03 -5.03
C PRO A 67 5.42 9.60 -4.04
N ALA A 68 5.19 8.54 -3.25
CA ALA A 68 6.18 8.03 -2.29
C ALA A 68 7.46 7.54 -2.99
N LEU A 69 7.33 6.86 -4.14
CA LEU A 69 8.47 6.44 -4.94
C LEU A 69 9.30 7.63 -5.44
N LYS A 70 8.65 8.63 -6.05
CA LYS A 70 9.33 9.85 -6.54
C LYS A 70 10.05 10.58 -5.40
N GLU A 71 9.41 10.69 -4.24
CA GLU A 71 10.02 11.33 -3.07
C GLU A 71 11.24 10.53 -2.58
N SER A 72 11.14 9.19 -2.52
CA SER A 72 12.27 8.34 -2.14
C SER A 72 13.47 8.54 -3.05
N TRP A 73 13.26 8.67 -4.37
CA TRP A 73 14.32 8.92 -5.34
C TRP A 73 14.92 10.30 -5.21
N ARG A 74 14.11 11.33 -4.91
CA ARG A 74 14.60 12.69 -4.64
C ARG A 74 15.53 12.69 -3.43
N VAL A 75 15.13 12.03 -2.34
CA VAL A 75 15.95 11.87 -1.13
C VAL A 75 17.23 11.10 -1.43
N SER A 76 17.16 9.99 -2.18
CA SER A 76 18.34 9.21 -2.55
C SER A 76 19.31 9.97 -3.47
N GLY A 77 18.81 10.77 -4.42
CA GLY A 77 19.64 11.61 -5.30
C GLY A 77 20.40 12.70 -4.54
N THR A 78 19.75 13.36 -3.58
CA THR A 78 20.42 14.35 -2.71
C THR A 78 21.51 13.79 -1.80
N ARG A 79 21.59 12.46 -1.64
CA ARG A 79 22.66 11.80 -0.87
C ARG A 79 23.91 11.51 -1.73
N VAL A 80 23.78 11.44 -3.05
CA VAL A 80 24.89 11.14 -3.97
C VAL A 80 25.71 12.40 -4.32
N GLU A 81 25.10 13.58 -4.33
CA GLU A 81 25.76 14.84 -4.74
C GLU A 81 26.52 15.57 -3.60
N ARG A 82 26.56 15.02 -2.39
CA ARG A 82 27.28 15.60 -1.23
C ARG A 82 28.55 14.83 -0.86
N ASN A 83 29.36 14.45 -1.84
CA ASN A 83 30.70 13.90 -1.61
C ASN A 83 31.73 14.49 -2.58
#